data_AF-A0A7W2T8M7-F1
#
_entry.id   AF-A0A7W2T8M7-F1
#
_cell.length_a   1.000
_cell.length_b   1.000
_cell.length_c   1.000
_cell.angle_alpha   90.00
_cell.angle_beta   90.00
_cell.angle_gamma   90.00
#
_symmetry.space_group_name_H-M   'P 1'
#
loop_
_entity.id
_entity.type
_entity.pdbx_description
1 polymer ?
#
loop_
_entity_poly.entity_id
_entity_poly.type
_entity_poly.pdbx_seq_one_letter_code
_entity_poly.pdbx_strand_id
1 'polypeptide(L)' 'MSKNKQGQVLQNTLATDLGRGKIKDNFFAALVTSKVYKLQVVQAKKGKGSFKRGNKHQGREPYLMNA' A
#
# COMPACT_ATOMS: atom_id res chain seq x y z
N MET A 1 -39.52 -13.90 -29.24
CA MET A 1 -38.86 -12.56 -29.12
C MET A 1 -38.65 -12.24 -27.64
N SER A 2 -37.61 -12.79 -27.01
CA SER A 2 -37.27 -12.46 -25.61
C SER A 2 -35.96 -11.69 -25.62
N LYS A 3 -36.03 -10.41 -25.21
CA LYS A 3 -34.87 -9.52 -25.12
C LYS A 3 -34.15 -9.73 -23.79
N ASN A 4 -32.86 -9.99 -23.93
CA ASN A 4 -31.76 -9.94 -22.96
C ASN A 4 -32.00 -9.14 -21.67
N LYS A 5 -31.49 -9.68 -20.56
CA LYS A 5 -30.88 -8.87 -19.51
C LYS A 5 -29.53 -9.47 -19.13
N GLN A 6 -28.50 -9.02 -19.85
CA GLN A 6 -27.12 -9.28 -19.48
C GLN A 6 -26.86 -8.48 -18.20
N GLY A 7 -26.71 -9.17 -17.07
CA GLY A 7 -26.37 -8.54 -15.79
C GLY A 7 -25.05 -7.79 -15.96
N GLN A 8 -25.05 -6.49 -15.70
CA GLN A 8 -23.83 -5.69 -15.74
C GLN A 8 -22.90 -6.18 -14.64
N VAL A 9 -21.79 -6.81 -15.03
CA VAL A 9 -20.70 -7.18 -14.12
C VAL A 9 -20.07 -5.87 -13.66
N LEU A 10 -20.30 -5.51 -12.40
CA LEU A 10 -19.64 -4.38 -11.75
C LEU A 10 -18.13 -4.61 -11.85
N GLN A 11 -17.48 -3.84 -12.72
CA GLN A 11 -16.03 -3.86 -12.90
C GLN A 11 -15.40 -3.52 -11.55
N ASN A 12 -14.72 -4.49 -10.96
CA ASN A 12 -14.16 -4.42 -9.63
C ASN A 12 -12.97 -3.44 -9.63
N THR A 13 -13.24 -2.15 -9.45
CA THR A 13 -12.25 -1.05 -9.45
C THR A 13 -11.21 -1.15 -8.33
N LEU A 14 -11.33 -2.14 -7.45
CA LEU A 14 -10.43 -2.42 -6.34
C LEU A 14 -9.48 -3.62 -6.59
N ALA A 15 -9.40 -4.12 -7.83
CA ALA A 15 -8.49 -5.20 -8.17
C ALA A 15 -7.03 -4.75 -8.00
N THR A 16 -6.33 -5.36 -7.04
CA THR A 16 -4.91 -5.10 -6.76
C THR A 16 -4.05 -6.23 -7.32
N ASP A 17 -2.97 -5.89 -8.00
CA ASP A 17 -2.03 -6.88 -8.53
C ASP A 17 -1.20 -7.52 -7.39
N LEU A 18 -1.29 -8.84 -7.26
CA LEU A 18 -0.55 -9.64 -6.28
C LEU A 18 0.86 -10.02 -6.76
N GLY A 19 1.15 -9.89 -8.07
CA GLY A 19 2.45 -10.26 -8.65
C GLY A 19 2.75 -11.76 -8.64
N ARG A 20 1.72 -12.62 -8.53
CA ARG A 20 1.84 -14.10 -8.49
C ARG A 20 1.33 -14.79 -9.76
N GLY A 21 0.89 -14.04 -10.76
CA GLY A 21 0.28 -14.59 -11.98
C GLY A 21 -1.04 -15.29 -11.69
N LYS A 22 -1.33 -16.38 -12.41
CA LYS A 22 -2.55 -17.18 -12.21
C LYS A 22 -2.38 -18.13 -11.03
N ILE A 23 -3.16 -17.91 -9.97
CA ILE A 23 -3.20 -18.79 -8.79
C ILE A 23 -4.02 -20.05 -9.16
N LYS A 24 -3.41 -21.23 -9.05
CA LYS A 24 -4.06 -22.52 -9.34
C LYS A 24 -4.57 -23.23 -8.09
N ASP A 25 -3.90 -23.00 -6.96
CA ASP A 25 -4.19 -23.66 -5.69
C ASP A 25 -4.91 -22.69 -4.73
N ASN A 26 -4.30 -22.34 -3.60
CA ASN A 26 -4.92 -21.52 -2.56
C ASN A 26 -4.67 -20.01 -2.76
N PHE A 27 -5.76 -19.26 -2.88
CA PHE A 27 -5.76 -17.80 -2.98
C PHE A 27 -5.20 -17.09 -1.73
N PHE A 28 -5.63 -17.47 -0.53
CA PHE A 28 -5.20 -16.82 0.70
C PHE A 28 -3.71 -17.02 0.97
N ALA A 29 -3.18 -18.22 0.67
CA ALA A 29 -1.76 -18.49 0.80
C ALA A 29 -0.92 -17.62 -0.15
N ALA A 30 -1.38 -17.46 -1.41
CA ALA A 30 -0.73 -16.59 -2.38
C ALA A 30 -0.80 -15.11 -1.96
N LEU A 31 -1.91 -14.68 -1.38
CA LEU A 31 -2.14 -13.30 -0.94
C LEU A 31 -1.28 -12.95 0.30
N VAL A 32 -1.26 -13.79 1.34
CA VAL A 32 -0.48 -13.54 2.57
C VAL A 32 1.03 -13.50 2.27
N THR A 33 1.48 -14.30 1.31
CA THR A 33 2.90 -14.31 0.91
C THR A 33 3.22 -13.31 -0.21
N SER A 34 2.24 -12.56 -0.72
CA SER A 34 2.44 -11.54 -1.76
C SER A 34 3.05 -10.26 -1.19
N LYS A 35 3.43 -9.34 -2.08
CA LYS A 35 3.96 -8.01 -1.72
C LYS A 35 2.95 -7.13 -0.98
N VAL A 36 1.66 -7.44 -1.10
CA VAL A 36 0.58 -6.69 -0.44
C VAL A 36 0.67 -6.83 1.08
N TYR A 37 0.97 -8.04 1.57
CA TYR A 37 1.03 -8.35 3.01
C TYR A 37 2.46 -8.45 3.51
N LYS A 38 3.24 -7.38 3.30
CA LYS A 38 4.60 -7.28 3.84
C LYS A 38 4.60 -6.66 5.24
N LEU A 39 5.53 -7.10 6.08
CA LEU A 39 5.80 -6.47 7.36
C LEU A 39 6.27 -5.02 7.15
N GLN A 40 5.61 -4.08 7.81
CA GLN A 40 6.01 -2.68 7.79
C GLN A 40 6.89 -2.39 9.00
N VAL A 41 8.17 -2.16 8.74
CA VAL A 41 9.13 -1.76 9.78
C VAL A 41 9.15 -0.24 9.88
N VAL A 42 8.71 0.28 11.02
CA VAL A 42 8.74 1.70 11.32
C VAL A 42 10.10 2.09 11.86
N GLN A 43 10.67 3.17 11.34
CA GLN A 43 11.93 3.72 11.83
C GLN A 43 11.75 4.26 13.26
N ALA A 44 12.63 3.82 14.18
CA ALA A 44 12.58 4.26 15.57
C ALA A 44 12.90 5.76 15.70
N LYS A 45 12.29 6.42 16.69
CA LYS A 45 12.56 7.85 16.97
C LYS A 45 13.88 8.07 17.71
N LYS A 46 14.35 7.08 18.47
CA LYS A 46 15.61 7.12 19.25
C LYS A 46 16.22 5.71 19.28
N GLY A 47 17.55 5.62 19.37
CA GLY A 47 18.29 4.36 19.48
C GLY A 47 18.86 3.87 18.15
N LYS A 48 18.91 2.54 17.95
CA LYS A 48 19.48 1.93 16.75
C LYS A 48 18.64 2.26 15.52
N GLY A 49 19.29 2.68 14.44
CA GLY A 49 18.61 3.03 13.18
C GLY A 49 17.77 4.30 13.23
N SER A 50 17.84 5.10 14.31
CA SER A 50 17.10 6.37 14.40
C SER A 50 17.88 7.60 13.91
N PHE A 51 19.17 7.44 13.59
CA PHE A 51 20.00 8.56 13.14
C PHE A 51 19.59 8.99 11.73
N LYS A 52 19.26 10.27 11.58
CA LYS A 52 18.96 10.89 10.29
C LYS A 52 20.01 11.96 10.01
N ARG A 53 20.59 11.96 8.81
CA ARG A 53 21.61 12.96 8.41
C ARG A 53 21.02 14.36 8.26
N GLY A 54 19.72 14.46 7.98
CA GLY A 54 18.98 15.72 7.90
C GLY A 54 17.74 15.69 8.77
N ASN A 55 17.46 16.81 9.43
CA ASN A 55 16.25 16.97 10.23
C ASN A 55 15.08 17.49 9.37
N LYS A 56 13.84 17.15 9.73
CA LYS A 56 12.62 17.51 8.99
C LYS A 56 12.50 19.03 8.71
N HIS A 57 13.09 19.87 9.57
CA HIS A 57 12.99 21.33 9.51
C HIS A 57 14.36 22.02 9.54
N GLN A 58 15.43 21.36 9.11
CA GLN A 58 16.76 21.96 9.10
C GLN A 58 16.79 23.19 8.17
N GLY A 59 17.22 24.35 8.69
CA GLY A 59 17.28 25.62 7.95
C GLY A 59 15.95 26.36 7.82
N ARG A 60 14.89 25.93 8.52
CA ARG A 60 13.61 26.65 8.59
C ARG A 60 13.48 27.34 9.95
N GLU A 61 13.40 28.65 9.91
CA GLU A 61 13.16 29.45 11.11
C GLU A 61 11.72 29.26 11.62
N PRO A 62 11.51 29.09 12.94
CA PRO A 62 10.22 28.72 13.51
C PRO A 62 9.11 29.77 13.30
N TYR A 63 9.48 31.04 13.09
CA TYR A 63 8.54 32.15 12.93
C TYR A 63 7.92 32.26 11.53
N LEU A 64 8.46 31.59 10.51
CA LEU A 64 7.93 31.62 9.13
C LEU A 64 6.86 30.56 8.85
N MET A 65 6.51 29.71 9.83
CA MET A 65 5.55 28.62 9.65
C MET A 65 4.08 29.04 9.88
N ASN A 66 3.84 30.20 10.49
CA ASN A 66 2.52 30.67 10.93
C ASN A 66 2.03 31.95 10.20
N ALA A 67 2.71 32.37 9.12
CA ALA A 67 2.31 33.51 8.29
C ALA A 67 1.59 33.05 7.02
#